data_AF-A0A7X9R7N9-F1
#
_entry.id   AF-A0A7X9R7N9-F1
#
_cell.length_a   1.000
_cell.length_b   1.000
_cell.length_c   1.000
_cell.angle_alpha   90.00
_cell.angle_beta   90.00
_cell.angle_gamma   90.00
#
_symmetry.space_group_name_H-M   'P 1'
#
loop_
_entity.id
_entity.type
_entity.pdbx_description
1 polymer ?
#
loop_
_entity_poly.entity_id
_entity_poly.type
_entity_poly.pdbx_seq_one_letter_code
_entity_poly.pdbx_strand_id
1 'polypeptide(L)'
;MKAKKKRKWPKIVVSIILGLIVVSAVGWIGINDWNIDKSLKALGITVQEEKHEVELEKPTQVIEEAKDPVKEEPPIVEEPIEEVDRSGAKGYEGNETLPAEPTYVDGILIASKQYPLPATYAPGESKEARQAFEAMAAEARLSGYELVAFSTYRSFDYQQQLYNRYVSNDGVEAADRYSARPGYSEHQTGLAFDIGELHFEQHFARESFGETPAGQWLASNAHKYGFIMRFPNGKEKITGYMYEPWHFRYVGLDHAAKIYEANTTLEEYLGI
;
A
#
# COMPACT_ATOMS: atom_id res chain seq x y z
N MET A 1 -5.24 -34.37 -54.46
CA MET A 1 -4.46 -33.98 -53.26
C MET A 1 -5.39 -33.27 -52.28
N LYS A 2 -5.66 -33.83 -51.10
CA LYS A 2 -6.57 -33.24 -50.07
C LYS A 2 -5.75 -32.38 -49.09
N ALA A 3 -6.10 -31.10 -48.95
CA ALA A 3 -5.46 -30.20 -48.00
C ALA A 3 -5.98 -30.47 -46.56
N LYS A 4 -5.05 -30.71 -45.62
CA LYS A 4 -5.34 -30.87 -44.18
C LYS A 4 -5.70 -29.51 -43.57
N LYS A 5 -6.95 -29.37 -43.08
CA LYS A 5 -7.41 -28.25 -42.25
C LYS A 5 -6.77 -28.36 -40.85
N LYS A 6 -5.86 -27.45 -40.48
CA LYS A 6 -5.35 -27.34 -39.11
C LYS A 6 -6.45 -26.79 -38.19
N ARG A 7 -6.88 -27.58 -37.20
CA ARG A 7 -7.80 -27.15 -36.13
C ARG A 7 -7.06 -26.15 -35.23
N LYS A 8 -7.49 -24.88 -35.24
CA LYS A 8 -7.08 -23.90 -34.22
C LYS A 8 -7.89 -24.18 -32.96
N TRP A 9 -7.22 -24.56 -31.88
CA TRP A 9 -7.83 -24.63 -30.56
C TRP A 9 -8.06 -23.20 -30.02
N PRO A 10 -9.24 -22.87 -29.46
CA PRO A 10 -9.44 -21.58 -28.83
C PRO A 10 -8.56 -21.49 -27.58
N LYS A 11 -7.77 -20.41 -27.47
CA LYS A 11 -6.78 -20.15 -26.40
C LYS A 11 -7.33 -20.32 -24.97
N ILE A 12 -8.65 -20.23 -24.81
CA ILE A 12 -9.39 -20.37 -23.55
C ILE A 12 -9.20 -21.76 -22.91
N VAL A 13 -9.11 -22.84 -23.70
CA VAL A 13 -9.01 -24.20 -23.14
C VAL A 13 -7.59 -24.51 -22.62
N VAL A 14 -6.56 -23.85 -23.16
CA VAL A 14 -5.17 -24.02 -22.71
C VAL A 14 -4.94 -23.33 -21.36
N SER A 15 -5.54 -22.16 -21.14
CA SER A 15 -5.43 -21.41 -19.88
C SER A 15 -6.09 -22.12 -18.69
N ILE A 16 -7.22 -22.82 -18.91
CA ILE A 16 -7.92 -23.57 -17.86
C ILE A 16 -7.12 -24.80 -17.42
N ILE A 17 -6.49 -25.51 -18.37
CA ILE A 17 -5.65 -26.67 -18.06
C ILE A 17 -4.38 -26.24 -17.30
N LEU A 18 -3.79 -25.10 -17.65
CA LEU A 18 -2.62 -24.57 -16.93
C LEU A 18 -2.97 -24.14 -15.50
N GLY A 19 -4.10 -23.45 -15.30
CA GLY A 19 -4.58 -23.02 -13.98
C GLY A 19 -4.87 -24.18 -13.03
N LEU A 20 -5.42 -25.29 -13.54
CA LEU A 20 -5.69 -26.49 -12.72
C LEU A 20 -4.41 -27.21 -12.28
N ILE A 21 -3.35 -27.20 -13.10
CA ILE A 21 -2.05 -27.78 -12.74
C ILE A 21 -1.37 -26.97 -11.62
N VAL A 22 -1.46 -25.64 -11.66
CA VAL A 22 -0.88 -24.75 -10.63
C VAL A 22 -1.59 -24.92 -9.27
N VAL A 23 -2.92 -24.98 -9.25
CA VAL A 23 -3.69 -25.17 -8.00
C VAL A 23 -3.38 -26.53 -7.35
N SER A 24 -3.21 -27.58 -8.16
CA SER A 24 -2.82 -28.90 -7.65
C SER A 24 -1.38 -28.94 -7.12
N ALA A 25 -0.47 -28.14 -7.68
CA ALA A 25 0.91 -28.03 -7.19
C ALA A 25 1.00 -27.26 -5.88
N VAL A 26 0.29 -26.13 -5.75
CA VAL A 26 0.28 -25.31 -4.52
C VAL A 26 -0.33 -26.07 -3.34
N GLY A 27 -1.42 -26.83 -3.57
CA GLY A 27 -2.00 -27.69 -2.55
C GLY A 27 -1.09 -28.84 -2.11
N TRP A 28 -0.25 -29.38 -3.01
CA TRP A 28 0.75 -30.41 -2.67
C TRP A 28 1.97 -29.81 -1.94
N ILE A 29 2.39 -28.61 -2.34
CA ILE A 29 3.55 -27.89 -1.76
C ILE A 29 3.30 -27.50 -0.30
N GLY A 30 2.05 -27.13 0.06
CA GLY A 30 1.68 -26.83 1.44
C GLY A 30 1.68 -28.02 2.40
N ILE A 31 1.73 -29.26 1.90
CA ILE A 31 1.67 -30.48 2.71
C ILE A 31 3.08 -31.06 2.99
N ASN A 32 4.14 -30.60 2.30
CA ASN A 32 5.37 -31.39 2.17
C ASN A 32 6.71 -30.66 2.42
N ASP A 33 6.73 -29.60 3.26
CA ASP A 33 7.92 -28.90 3.78
C ASP A 33 9.06 -28.74 2.76
N TRP A 34 8.82 -27.95 1.72
CA TRP A 34 9.78 -27.75 0.64
C TRP A 34 10.96 -26.86 1.07
N ASN A 35 12.19 -27.37 0.87
CA ASN A 35 13.43 -26.63 1.10
C ASN A 35 14.05 -26.17 -0.23
N ILE A 36 14.19 -24.84 -0.39
CA ILE A 36 14.60 -24.19 -1.64
C ILE A 36 16.06 -24.48 -2.01
N ASP A 37 16.93 -24.66 -1.02
CA ASP A 37 18.36 -24.89 -1.22
C ASP A 37 18.61 -26.25 -1.89
N LYS A 38 17.81 -27.26 -1.50
CA LYS A 38 17.91 -28.61 -2.09
C LYS A 38 17.51 -28.62 -3.57
N SER A 39 16.55 -27.78 -3.93
CA SER A 39 16.02 -27.66 -5.29
C SER A 39 16.95 -26.87 -6.21
N LEU A 40 17.55 -25.80 -5.71
CA LEU A 40 18.58 -25.05 -6.45
C LEU A 40 19.84 -25.90 -6.71
N LYS A 41 20.22 -26.74 -5.73
CA LYS A 41 21.36 -27.66 -5.86
C LYS A 41 21.08 -28.81 -6.84
N ALA A 42 19.84 -29.31 -6.91
CA ALA A 42 19.42 -30.30 -7.90
C ALA A 42 19.38 -29.74 -9.34
N LEU A 43 19.16 -28.43 -9.48
CA LEU A 43 19.19 -27.71 -10.76
C LEU A 43 20.59 -27.22 -11.17
N GLY A 44 21.62 -27.47 -10.35
CA GLY A 44 23.00 -27.11 -10.66
C GLY A 44 23.29 -25.61 -10.68
N ILE A 45 22.43 -24.80 -10.05
CA ILE A 45 22.59 -23.34 -10.01
C ILE A 45 23.37 -22.96 -8.75
N THR A 46 24.60 -22.47 -8.92
CA THR A 46 25.38 -21.82 -7.85
C THR A 46 25.36 -20.31 -8.05
N VAL A 47 24.92 -19.58 -7.02
CA VAL A 47 24.92 -18.11 -6.99
C VAL A 47 26.25 -17.63 -6.41
N GLN A 48 26.97 -16.77 -7.13
CA GLN A 48 28.14 -16.03 -6.64
C GLN A 48 27.77 -14.56 -6.44
N GLU A 49 28.16 -14.00 -5.30
CA GLU A 49 28.06 -12.56 -5.00
C GLU A 49 29.27 -11.82 -5.58
N GLU A 50 29.04 -10.76 -6.36
CA GLU A 50 30.06 -9.74 -6.63
C GLU A 50 29.59 -8.35 -6.15
N LYS A 51 30.50 -7.66 -5.46
CA LYS A 51 30.37 -6.27 -4.98
C LYS A 51 30.93 -5.31 -6.02
N HIS A 52 30.24 -4.20 -6.28
CA HIS A 52 30.83 -3.04 -6.92
C HIS A 52 30.60 -1.78 -6.09
N GLU A 53 31.70 -1.07 -5.88
CA GLU A 53 31.88 0.16 -5.12
C GLU A 53 32.15 1.29 -6.13
N VAL A 54 31.52 2.45 -5.97
CA VAL A 54 31.69 3.60 -6.88
C VAL A 54 32.23 4.80 -6.08
N GLU A 55 33.32 5.37 -6.60
CA GLU A 55 34.15 6.43 -6.02
C GLU A 55 33.70 7.84 -6.49
N LEU A 56 33.88 8.84 -5.61
CA LEU A 56 33.44 10.24 -5.74
C LEU A 56 34.52 11.13 -6.36
N GLU A 57 34.14 12.04 -7.27
CA GLU A 57 34.95 13.23 -7.61
C GLU A 57 34.14 14.54 -7.73
N LYS A 58 34.75 15.64 -7.27
CA LYS A 58 34.43 17.09 -7.39
C LYS A 58 35.78 17.85 -7.24
N PRO A 59 35.92 19.19 -7.45
CA PRO A 59 35.03 20.26 -7.95
C PRO A 59 35.72 21.19 -9.02
N THR A 60 35.10 22.16 -9.72
CA THR A 60 34.81 23.61 -9.41
C THR A 60 34.85 24.34 -10.79
N GLN A 61 34.13 25.41 -11.19
CA GLN A 61 34.11 26.81 -10.69
C GLN A 61 32.92 27.65 -11.20
N VAL A 62 32.55 28.58 -10.30
CA VAL A 62 31.76 29.83 -10.29
C VAL A 62 31.66 30.68 -11.57
N ILE A 63 30.46 31.24 -11.83
CA ILE A 63 30.25 32.58 -12.42
C ILE A 63 29.10 33.28 -11.65
N GLU A 64 29.28 34.58 -11.39
CA GLU A 64 28.52 35.52 -10.53
C GLU A 64 27.14 35.99 -11.03
N GLU A 65 26.43 36.63 -10.09
CA GLU A 65 25.08 37.20 -10.06
C GLU A 65 24.66 38.19 -11.17
N ALA A 66 23.34 38.24 -11.42
CA ALA A 66 22.63 39.48 -11.73
C ALA A 66 21.23 39.46 -11.10
N LYS A 67 20.84 40.56 -10.43
CA LYS A 67 19.56 40.77 -9.73
C LYS A 67 18.53 41.53 -10.59
N ASP A 68 17.27 41.13 -10.37
CA ASP A 68 15.97 41.84 -10.49
C ASP A 68 15.40 42.21 -11.89
N PRO A 69 14.04 42.32 -12.05
CA PRO A 69 13.00 42.43 -11.02
C PRO A 69 11.79 41.47 -11.11
N VAL A 70 11.09 41.41 -9.97
CA VAL A 70 9.76 40.84 -9.72
C VAL A 70 8.73 41.34 -10.74
N LYS A 71 7.95 40.42 -11.30
CA LYS A 71 6.77 40.70 -12.11
C LYS A 71 5.52 40.31 -11.31
N GLU A 72 4.70 41.31 -10.99
CA GLU A 72 3.38 41.13 -10.38
C GLU A 72 2.47 40.34 -11.34
N GLU A 73 1.83 39.29 -10.82
CA GLU A 73 0.74 38.58 -11.51
C GLU A 73 -0.63 39.07 -10.98
N PRO A 74 -1.65 39.16 -11.85
CA PRO A 74 -2.92 39.82 -11.56
C PRO A 74 -3.82 39.03 -10.58
N PRO A 75 -4.83 39.66 -9.98
CA PRO A 75 -5.59 39.07 -8.88
C PRO A 75 -6.43 37.88 -9.36
N ILE A 76 -6.32 36.78 -8.64
CA ILE A 76 -7.18 35.60 -8.79
C ILE A 76 -8.56 36.00 -8.28
N VAL A 77 -9.56 35.94 -9.16
CA VAL A 77 -10.97 36.11 -8.82
C VAL A 77 -11.39 34.86 -8.05
N GLU A 78 -11.70 35.02 -6.76
CA GLU A 78 -12.31 33.97 -5.94
C GLU A 78 -13.70 33.65 -6.48
N GLU A 79 -13.88 32.46 -7.05
CA GLU A 79 -15.22 31.90 -7.24
C GLU A 79 -15.78 31.46 -5.87
N PRO A 80 -17.11 31.57 -5.64
CA PRO A 80 -17.70 31.23 -4.36
C PRO A 80 -17.48 29.74 -4.09
N ILE A 81 -16.77 29.45 -3.01
CA ILE A 81 -16.66 28.11 -2.46
C ILE A 81 -18.08 27.72 -2.02
N GLU A 82 -18.74 26.84 -2.77
CA GLU A 82 -19.97 26.22 -2.29
C GLU A 82 -19.67 25.54 -0.95
N GLU A 83 -20.48 25.82 0.07
CA GLU A 83 -20.41 25.14 1.37
C GLU A 83 -20.62 23.63 1.17
N VAL A 84 -19.51 22.89 1.06
CA VAL A 84 -19.54 21.44 1.10
C VAL A 84 -19.68 21.04 2.57
N ASP A 85 -20.86 20.52 2.91
CA ASP A 85 -21.19 19.89 4.19
C ASP A 85 -20.03 19.01 4.71
N ARG A 86 -19.38 19.50 5.77
CA ARG A 86 -18.13 19.00 6.37
C ARG A 86 -18.36 17.84 7.35
N SER A 87 -19.39 17.03 7.12
CA SER A 87 -19.66 15.82 7.91
C SER A 87 -19.32 14.55 7.11
N GLY A 88 -18.02 14.32 6.92
CA GLY A 88 -17.46 13.05 6.45
C GLY A 88 -16.60 12.46 7.56
N ALA A 89 -17.00 11.29 8.07
CA ALA A 89 -16.43 10.57 9.23
C ALA A 89 -15.98 11.51 10.36
N LYS A 90 -16.86 11.71 11.36
CA LYS A 90 -16.56 12.29 12.68
C LYS A 90 -15.06 12.42 12.90
N GLY A 91 -14.56 13.66 12.88
CA GLY A 91 -13.14 13.97 12.82
C GLY A 91 -12.35 13.45 14.03
N TYR A 92 -11.23 14.09 14.36
CA TYR A 92 -10.51 13.82 15.61
C TYR A 92 -11.38 14.22 16.82
N GLU A 93 -12.39 13.40 17.14
CA GLU A 93 -13.33 13.61 18.23
C GLU A 93 -12.83 12.86 19.48
N GLY A 94 -12.77 13.56 20.62
CA GLY A 94 -12.74 12.93 21.94
C GLY A 94 -11.39 12.48 22.51
N ASN A 95 -10.26 12.72 21.84
CA ASN A 95 -8.94 12.26 22.30
C ASN A 95 -7.93 13.39 22.46
N GLU A 96 -8.18 14.31 23.41
CA GLU A 96 -7.20 15.33 23.83
C GLU A 96 -5.92 14.69 24.39
N THR A 97 -6.00 13.43 24.84
CA THR A 97 -4.89 12.62 25.31
C THR A 97 -4.88 11.25 24.61
N LEU A 98 -3.72 10.82 24.15
CA LEU A 98 -3.53 9.48 23.57
C LEU A 98 -3.74 8.39 24.64
N PRO A 99 -4.24 7.20 24.26
CA PRO A 99 -4.48 6.12 25.19
C PRO A 99 -3.17 5.54 25.71
N ALA A 100 -3.25 4.87 26.87
CA ALA A 100 -2.11 4.13 27.42
C ALA A 100 -1.83 2.82 26.67
N GLU A 101 -2.88 2.18 26.15
CA GLU A 101 -2.82 0.90 25.46
C GLU A 101 -3.51 0.96 24.09
N PRO A 102 -3.10 0.13 23.10
CA PRO A 102 -3.78 0.06 21.82
C PRO A 102 -5.19 -0.51 21.91
N THR A 103 -6.06 -0.11 20.98
CA THR A 103 -7.43 -0.62 20.89
C THR A 103 -7.49 -1.87 20.03
N TYR A 104 -8.19 -2.90 20.51
CA TYR A 104 -8.50 -4.11 19.75
C TYR A 104 -10.02 -4.33 19.69
N VAL A 105 -10.53 -4.67 18.51
CA VAL A 105 -11.93 -5.05 18.30
C VAL A 105 -11.94 -6.42 17.65
N ASP A 106 -12.60 -7.39 18.28
CA ASP A 106 -12.60 -8.80 17.85
C ASP A 106 -11.20 -9.38 17.58
N GLY A 107 -10.21 -8.96 18.38
CA GLY A 107 -8.81 -9.37 18.25
C GLY A 107 -8.01 -8.64 17.17
N ILE A 108 -8.61 -7.72 16.43
CA ILE A 108 -7.94 -6.91 15.40
C ILE A 108 -7.51 -5.57 16.00
N LEU A 109 -6.22 -5.25 15.88
CA LEU A 109 -5.63 -3.97 16.28
C LEU A 109 -6.19 -2.83 15.41
N ILE A 110 -6.74 -1.79 16.04
CA ILE A 110 -7.32 -0.64 15.35
C ILE A 110 -6.46 0.60 15.53
N ALA A 111 -6.21 1.29 14.42
CA ALA A 111 -5.66 2.63 14.36
C ALA A 111 -6.48 3.42 13.33
N SER A 112 -7.21 4.42 13.77
CA SER A 112 -8.06 5.28 12.93
C SER A 112 -8.21 6.66 13.57
N LYS A 113 -8.94 7.58 12.92
CA LYS A 113 -9.26 8.91 13.48
C LYS A 113 -10.01 8.86 14.83
N GLN A 114 -10.73 7.77 15.10
CA GLN A 114 -11.46 7.57 16.35
C GLN A 114 -10.65 6.81 17.40
N TYR A 115 -9.80 5.87 16.97
CA TYR A 115 -9.03 4.99 17.85
C TYR A 115 -7.52 5.21 17.61
N PRO A 116 -6.89 6.18 18.30
CA PRO A 116 -5.45 6.38 18.21
C PRO A 116 -4.67 5.30 18.97
N LEU A 117 -3.39 5.20 18.64
CA LEU A 117 -2.39 4.40 19.32
C LEU A 117 -1.66 5.22 20.40
N PRO A 118 -1.14 4.56 21.45
CA PRO A 118 -0.22 5.20 22.39
C PRO A 118 1.01 5.76 21.66
N ALA A 119 1.54 6.90 22.13
CA ALA A 119 2.77 7.46 21.57
C ALA A 119 3.98 6.50 21.69
N THR A 120 3.96 5.64 22.71
CA THR A 120 5.00 4.65 23.00
C THR A 120 4.83 3.34 22.23
N TYR A 121 3.71 3.15 21.51
CA TYR A 121 3.48 1.93 20.75
C TYR A 121 4.35 1.91 19.49
N ALA A 122 5.41 1.10 19.53
CA ALA A 122 6.45 1.07 18.52
C ALA A 122 6.88 -0.37 18.17
N PRO A 123 6.00 -1.19 17.57
CA PRO A 123 6.28 -2.61 17.29
C PRO A 123 7.33 -2.83 16.19
N GLY A 124 7.59 -1.83 15.35
CA GLY A 124 8.32 -2.01 14.09
C GLY A 124 7.43 -2.62 13.01
N GLU A 125 7.99 -2.91 11.84
CA GLU A 125 7.27 -3.61 10.76
C GLU A 125 6.97 -5.05 11.18
N SER A 126 5.72 -5.49 10.97
CA SER A 126 5.32 -6.87 11.24
C SER A 126 6.02 -7.84 10.30
N LYS A 127 6.76 -8.79 10.86
CA LYS A 127 7.43 -9.86 10.10
C LYS A 127 6.43 -10.73 9.33
N GLU A 128 5.26 -10.98 9.91
CA GLU A 128 4.20 -11.76 9.28
C GLU A 128 3.61 -11.02 8.09
N ALA A 129 3.28 -9.73 8.25
CA ALA A 129 2.78 -8.91 7.15
C ALA A 129 3.82 -8.77 6.03
N ARG A 130 5.11 -8.62 6.38
CA ARG A 130 6.21 -8.63 5.41
C ARG A 130 6.26 -9.95 4.63
N GLN A 131 6.23 -11.09 5.30
CA GLN A 131 6.23 -12.40 4.63
C GLN A 131 5.03 -12.56 3.68
N ALA A 132 3.85 -12.11 4.11
CA ALA A 132 2.66 -12.09 3.27
C ALA A 132 2.81 -11.18 2.04
N PHE A 133 3.41 -9.99 2.22
CA PHE A 133 3.72 -9.09 1.11
C PHE A 133 4.70 -9.72 0.13
N GLU A 134 5.77 -10.37 0.61
CA GLU A 134 6.74 -11.03 -0.29
C GLU A 134 6.10 -12.17 -1.10
N ALA A 135 5.20 -12.94 -0.50
CA ALA A 135 4.42 -13.96 -1.22
C ALA A 135 3.50 -13.35 -2.29
N MET A 136 2.83 -12.24 -1.96
CA MET A 136 2.01 -11.47 -2.90
C MET A 136 2.84 -10.91 -4.06
N ALA A 137 3.99 -10.29 -3.76
CA ALA A 137 4.88 -9.72 -4.76
C ALA A 137 5.46 -10.80 -5.69
N ALA A 138 5.74 -12.00 -5.16
CA ALA A 138 6.17 -13.14 -5.97
C ALA A 138 5.10 -13.58 -6.98
N GLU A 139 3.82 -13.65 -6.60
CA GLU A 139 2.74 -13.98 -7.56
C GLU A 139 2.47 -12.83 -8.53
N ALA A 140 2.56 -11.58 -8.07
CA ALA A 140 2.45 -10.41 -8.93
C ALA A 140 3.50 -10.45 -10.06
N ARG A 141 4.73 -10.86 -9.73
CA ARG A 141 5.82 -11.02 -10.71
C ARG A 141 5.51 -12.05 -11.78
N LEU A 142 4.83 -13.15 -11.42
CA LEU A 142 4.36 -14.14 -12.40
C LEU A 142 3.26 -13.58 -13.32
N SER A 143 2.53 -12.57 -12.86
CA SER A 143 1.55 -11.83 -13.64
C SER A 143 2.14 -10.66 -14.44
N GLY A 144 3.45 -10.41 -14.31
CA GLY A 144 4.18 -9.36 -15.03
C GLY A 144 4.26 -8.02 -14.29
N TYR A 145 3.99 -7.98 -12.99
CA TYR A 145 4.04 -6.77 -12.16
C TYR A 145 5.16 -6.86 -11.11
N GLU A 146 5.93 -5.80 -10.94
CA GLU A 146 7.02 -5.74 -9.95
C GLU A 146 6.61 -4.88 -8.75
N LEU A 147 5.81 -5.45 -7.84
CA LEU A 147 5.32 -4.72 -6.68
C LEU A 147 6.43 -4.39 -5.66
N VAL A 148 6.38 -3.19 -5.09
CA VAL A 148 7.30 -2.73 -4.04
C VAL A 148 6.53 -2.09 -2.89
N ALA A 149 6.89 -2.41 -1.65
CA ALA A 149 6.39 -1.72 -0.47
C ALA A 149 7.31 -0.54 -0.15
N PHE A 150 6.91 0.67 -0.53
CA PHE A 150 7.76 1.86 -0.44
C PHE A 150 7.63 2.61 0.90
N SER A 151 6.59 2.32 1.68
CA SER A 151 6.39 2.86 3.02
C SER A 151 5.61 1.86 3.88
N THR A 152 6.15 1.50 5.04
CA THR A 152 5.56 0.48 5.94
C THR A 152 5.47 1.01 7.37
N TYR A 153 6.26 0.52 8.31
CA TYR A 153 6.21 1.03 9.68
C TYR A 153 6.69 2.48 9.76
N ARG A 154 5.86 3.33 10.38
CA ARG A 154 6.20 4.72 10.72
C ARG A 154 6.03 4.91 12.23
N SER A 155 7.09 5.31 12.92
CA SER A 155 7.00 5.61 14.36
C SER A 155 6.13 6.83 14.62
N PHE A 156 5.65 6.96 15.85
CA PHE A 156 4.93 8.15 16.32
C PHE A 156 5.70 9.46 16.02
N ASP A 157 6.98 9.52 16.39
CA ASP A 157 7.83 10.70 16.20
C ASP A 157 8.06 11.04 14.73
N TYR A 158 8.19 10.03 13.87
CA TYR A 158 8.28 10.25 12.43
C TYR A 158 6.96 10.81 11.89
N GLN A 159 5.83 10.25 12.32
CA GLN A 159 4.51 10.73 11.93
C GLN A 159 4.27 12.17 12.39
N GLN A 160 4.73 12.54 13.59
CA GLN A 160 4.63 13.91 14.10
C GLN A 160 5.38 14.90 13.21
N GLN A 161 6.61 14.58 12.80
CA GLN A 161 7.39 15.43 11.89
C GLN A 161 6.74 15.54 10.51
N LEU A 162 6.26 14.42 9.98
CA LEU A 162 5.58 14.36 8.69
C LEU A 162 4.30 15.21 8.68
N TYR A 163 3.46 15.05 9.71
CA TYR A 163 2.21 15.81 9.85
C TYR A 163 2.48 17.31 9.98
N ASN A 164 3.45 17.72 10.81
CA ASN A 164 3.80 19.13 10.97
C ASN A 164 4.28 19.77 9.66
N ARG A 165 5.01 19.02 8.83
CA ARG A 165 5.42 19.49 7.50
C ARG A 165 4.21 19.74 6.59
N TYR A 166 3.23 18.85 6.58
CA TYR A 166 2.01 19.02 5.80
C TYR A 166 1.17 20.20 6.29
N VAL A 167 0.99 20.34 7.61
CA VAL A 167 0.33 21.51 8.19
C VAL A 167 1.01 22.81 7.78
N SER A 168 2.35 22.84 7.79
CA SER A 168 3.12 24.02 7.40
C SER A 168 2.99 24.38 5.91
N ASN A 169 2.79 23.39 5.03
CA ASN A 169 2.73 23.62 3.60
C ASN A 169 1.31 23.92 3.13
N ASP A 170 0.33 23.17 3.63
CA ASP A 170 -1.01 23.09 3.04
C ASP A 170 -2.13 23.45 4.04
N GLY A 171 -1.79 23.67 5.31
CA GLY A 171 -2.73 23.96 6.38
C GLY A 171 -3.32 22.71 7.05
N VAL A 172 -3.92 22.93 8.23
CA VAL A 172 -4.45 21.84 9.09
C VAL A 172 -5.54 21.04 8.40
N GLU A 173 -6.49 21.71 7.75
CA GLU A 173 -7.63 21.05 7.10
C GLU A 173 -7.18 20.09 5.99
N ALA A 174 -6.26 20.53 5.12
CA ALA A 174 -5.73 19.68 4.06
C ALA A 174 -4.93 18.51 4.65
N ALA A 175 -4.04 18.79 5.61
CA ALA A 175 -3.25 17.76 6.29
C ALA A 175 -4.13 16.72 7.01
N ASP A 176 -5.24 17.12 7.62
CA ASP A 176 -6.18 16.21 8.26
C ASP A 176 -6.93 15.32 7.26
N ARG A 177 -7.00 15.67 5.98
CA ARG A 177 -7.68 14.88 4.94
C ARG A 177 -6.79 13.78 4.34
N TYR A 178 -5.55 14.10 3.98
CA TYR A 178 -4.64 13.16 3.29
C TYR A 178 -3.49 12.64 4.16
N SER A 179 -3.38 13.12 5.41
CA SER A 179 -2.40 12.65 6.37
C SER A 179 -3.09 12.27 7.68
N ALA A 180 -2.29 11.83 8.65
CA ALA A 180 -2.76 11.45 9.97
C ALA A 180 -1.99 12.21 11.03
N ARG A 181 -2.70 12.73 12.04
CA ARG A 181 -2.06 13.18 13.28
C ARG A 181 -1.28 12.01 13.90
N PRO A 182 -0.18 12.27 14.62
CA PRO A 182 0.60 11.20 15.25
C PRO A 182 -0.27 10.42 16.25
N GLY A 183 -0.12 9.11 16.27
CA GLY A 183 -1.01 8.19 16.99
C GLY A 183 -2.20 7.70 16.15
N TYR A 184 -2.62 8.43 15.12
CA TYR A 184 -3.79 8.07 14.29
C TYR A 184 -3.41 7.38 12.98
N SER A 185 -2.11 7.26 12.67
CA SER A 185 -1.65 6.60 11.46
C SER A 185 -1.62 5.09 11.63
N GLU A 186 -2.22 4.39 10.68
CA GLU A 186 -2.19 2.93 10.64
C GLU A 186 -0.78 2.37 10.42
N HIS A 187 0.15 3.14 9.87
CA HIS A 187 1.56 2.74 9.72
C HIS A 187 2.27 2.53 11.06
N GLN A 188 1.82 3.17 12.14
CA GLN A 188 2.37 2.94 13.47
C GLN A 188 2.06 1.53 13.99
N THR A 189 1.06 0.83 13.40
CA THR A 189 0.79 -0.57 13.72
C THR A 189 1.86 -1.53 13.23
N GLY A 190 2.65 -1.14 12.22
CA GLY A 190 3.54 -2.04 11.49
C GLY A 190 2.83 -3.02 10.54
N LEU A 191 1.52 -2.88 10.36
CA LEU A 191 0.67 -3.75 9.52
C LEU A 191 0.18 -3.05 8.24
N ALA A 192 0.43 -1.75 8.09
CA ALA A 192 0.09 -0.99 6.89
C ALA A 192 1.29 -0.90 5.94
N PHE A 193 1.01 -1.08 4.65
CA PHE A 193 1.96 -1.12 3.56
C PHE A 193 1.45 -0.22 2.44
N ASP A 194 2.18 0.84 2.16
CA ASP A 194 2.02 1.59 0.92
C ASP A 194 2.78 0.86 -0.18
N ILE A 195 2.04 0.40 -1.19
CA ILE A 195 2.53 -0.47 -2.25
C ILE A 195 2.45 0.27 -3.59
N GLY A 196 3.51 0.16 -4.37
CA GLY A 196 3.61 0.65 -5.73
C GLY A 196 4.20 -0.39 -6.66
N GLU A 197 4.61 0.01 -7.86
CA GLU A 197 5.28 -0.82 -8.85
C GLU A 197 6.63 -0.22 -9.26
N LEU A 198 7.69 -1.03 -9.26
CA LEU A 198 9.02 -0.62 -9.69
C LEU A 198 8.99 -0.10 -11.13
N HIS A 199 9.69 1.02 -11.40
CA HIS A 199 9.68 1.73 -12.69
C HIS A 199 8.39 2.48 -13.02
N PHE A 200 7.44 2.56 -12.07
CA PHE A 200 6.19 3.32 -12.17
C PHE A 200 6.02 4.28 -10.99
N GLU A 201 7.13 4.83 -10.47
CA GLU A 201 7.18 5.70 -9.28
C GLU A 201 6.33 6.98 -9.43
N GLN A 202 6.03 7.40 -10.66
CA GLN A 202 5.10 8.51 -10.93
C GLN A 202 3.68 8.24 -10.41
N HIS A 203 3.33 7.00 -10.05
CA HIS A 203 2.05 6.66 -9.46
C HIS A 203 2.10 6.47 -7.93
N PHE A 204 3.28 6.55 -7.30
CA PHE A 204 3.38 6.30 -5.86
C PHE A 204 2.63 7.35 -5.06
N ALA A 205 1.86 6.89 -4.06
CA ALA A 205 1.02 7.72 -3.21
C ALA A 205 0.06 8.64 -4.02
N ARG A 206 -0.47 8.14 -5.15
CA ARG A 206 -1.42 8.85 -6.01
C ARG A 206 -2.59 7.98 -6.42
N GLU A 207 -3.76 8.59 -6.56
CA GLU A 207 -5.00 7.88 -6.95
C GLU A 207 -4.84 7.17 -8.31
N SER A 208 -4.02 7.72 -9.19
CA SER A 208 -3.71 7.14 -10.51
C SER A 208 -3.08 5.75 -10.43
N PHE A 209 -2.49 5.34 -9.29
CA PHE A 209 -2.03 3.96 -9.12
C PHE A 209 -3.17 2.94 -9.28
N GLY A 210 -4.37 3.26 -8.78
CA GLY A 210 -5.54 2.38 -8.92
C GLY A 210 -6.00 2.18 -10.37
N GLU A 211 -5.56 3.04 -11.29
CA GLU A 211 -5.87 2.95 -12.72
C GLU A 211 -4.81 2.12 -13.49
N THR A 212 -3.66 1.87 -12.87
CA THR A 212 -2.60 1.05 -13.47
C THR A 212 -3.00 -0.43 -13.46
N PRO A 213 -2.49 -1.24 -14.41
CA PRO A 213 -2.69 -2.68 -14.38
C PRO A 213 -2.21 -3.35 -13.08
N ALA A 214 -1.08 -2.90 -12.52
CA ALA A 214 -0.55 -3.43 -11.26
C ALA A 214 -1.44 -3.07 -10.06
N GLY A 215 -1.93 -1.84 -9.97
CA GLY A 215 -2.86 -1.42 -8.92
C GLY A 215 -4.19 -2.17 -8.98
N GLN A 216 -4.74 -2.41 -10.18
CA GLN A 216 -5.94 -3.23 -10.37
C GLN A 216 -5.72 -4.69 -10.00
N TRP A 217 -4.56 -5.25 -10.36
CA TRP A 217 -4.16 -6.59 -9.95
C TRP A 217 -4.07 -6.67 -8.43
N LEU A 218 -3.40 -5.72 -7.79
CA LEU A 218 -3.22 -5.67 -6.35
C LEU A 218 -4.58 -5.59 -5.63
N ALA A 219 -5.45 -4.67 -6.04
CA ALA A 219 -6.80 -4.54 -5.49
C ALA A 219 -7.61 -5.84 -5.59
N SER A 220 -7.42 -6.61 -6.67
CA SER A 220 -8.15 -7.86 -6.91
C SER A 220 -7.55 -9.08 -6.22
N ASN A 221 -6.31 -9.02 -5.73
CA ASN A 221 -5.58 -10.20 -5.24
C ASN A 221 -5.06 -10.07 -3.81
N ALA A 222 -4.90 -8.87 -3.26
CA ALA A 222 -4.29 -8.64 -1.96
C ALA A 222 -4.93 -9.45 -0.81
N HIS A 223 -6.25 -9.66 -0.86
CA HIS A 223 -6.99 -10.42 0.15
C HIS A 223 -6.52 -11.88 0.29
N LYS A 224 -6.00 -12.48 -0.80
CA LYS A 224 -5.45 -13.84 -0.81
C LYS A 224 -4.20 -13.98 0.06
N TYR A 225 -3.58 -12.86 0.43
CA TYR A 225 -2.39 -12.78 1.29
C TYR A 225 -2.68 -12.07 2.61
N GLY A 226 -3.96 -11.86 2.95
CA GLY A 226 -4.31 -11.23 4.22
C GLY A 226 -4.29 -9.70 4.20
N PHE A 227 -4.19 -9.08 3.03
CA PHE A 227 -4.24 -7.63 2.88
C PHE A 227 -5.59 -7.13 2.35
N ILE A 228 -6.05 -5.99 2.87
CA ILE A 228 -7.22 -5.27 2.34
C ILE A 228 -6.78 -3.91 1.80
N MET A 229 -7.44 -3.41 0.75
CA MET A 229 -7.36 -2.00 0.38
C MET A 229 -8.06 -1.21 1.48
N ARG A 230 -7.29 -0.47 2.29
CA ARG A 230 -7.81 0.08 3.55
C ARG A 230 -8.79 1.23 3.33
N PHE A 231 -8.52 2.05 2.31
CA PHE A 231 -9.25 3.26 2.00
C PHE A 231 -9.78 3.22 0.56
N PRO A 232 -10.87 2.46 0.31
CA PRO A 232 -11.46 2.33 -1.02
C PRO A 232 -12.25 3.58 -1.44
N ASN A 233 -12.44 3.74 -2.75
CA ASN A 233 -13.16 4.88 -3.32
C ASN A 233 -14.61 4.95 -2.81
N GLY A 234 -15.09 6.16 -2.51
CA GLY A 234 -16.45 6.41 -2.03
C GLY A 234 -16.70 6.06 -0.55
N LYS A 235 -15.68 5.66 0.21
CA LYS A 235 -15.81 5.25 1.62
C LYS A 235 -15.17 6.23 2.62
N GLU A 236 -14.75 7.42 2.18
CA GLU A 236 -14.12 8.46 3.02
C GLU A 236 -15.00 8.86 4.21
N LYS A 237 -16.33 8.88 4.05
CA LYS A 237 -17.26 9.17 5.17
C LYS A 237 -17.30 8.11 6.27
N ILE A 238 -16.74 6.93 6.01
CA ILE A 238 -16.69 5.80 6.94
C ILE A 238 -15.27 5.68 7.50
N THR A 239 -14.27 5.63 6.62
CA THR A 239 -12.87 5.42 7.02
C THR A 239 -12.20 6.68 7.59
N GLY A 240 -12.70 7.86 7.22
CA GLY A 240 -12.08 9.14 7.52
C GLY A 240 -10.90 9.51 6.63
N TYR A 241 -10.53 8.68 5.66
CA TYR A 241 -9.42 8.95 4.75
C TYR A 241 -9.90 8.94 3.31
N MET A 242 -9.27 9.77 2.47
CA MET A 242 -9.51 9.79 1.03
C MET A 242 -9.20 8.45 0.38
N TYR A 243 -9.55 8.30 -0.90
CA TYR A 243 -9.20 7.09 -1.65
C TYR A 243 -7.67 6.94 -1.76
N GLU A 244 -7.14 5.81 -1.29
CA GLU A 244 -5.72 5.51 -1.32
C GLU A 244 -5.48 4.11 -1.93
N PRO A 245 -5.46 3.97 -3.26
CA PRO A 245 -5.25 2.67 -3.92
C PRO A 245 -3.89 2.04 -3.68
N TRP A 246 -2.96 2.74 -3.03
CA TRP A 246 -1.65 2.25 -2.65
C TRP A 246 -1.61 1.71 -1.21
N HIS A 247 -2.55 2.09 -0.33
CA HIS A 247 -2.49 1.76 1.10
C HIS A 247 -3.22 0.43 1.39
N PHE A 248 -2.44 -0.58 1.78
CA PHE A 248 -2.94 -1.90 2.12
C PHE A 248 -2.67 -2.25 3.57
N ARG A 249 -3.69 -2.80 4.23
CA ARG A 249 -3.65 -3.20 5.65
C ARG A 249 -3.65 -4.71 5.78
N TYR A 250 -2.66 -5.26 6.48
CA TYR A 250 -2.65 -6.67 6.85
C TYR A 250 -3.62 -6.93 8.03
N VAL A 251 -4.55 -7.86 7.83
CA VAL A 251 -5.52 -8.33 8.83
C VAL A 251 -5.57 -9.86 8.95
N GLY A 252 -4.64 -10.56 8.29
CA GLY A 252 -4.64 -12.02 8.20
C GLY A 252 -5.61 -12.55 7.14
N LEU A 253 -5.40 -13.80 6.72
CA LEU A 253 -6.08 -14.42 5.57
C LEU A 253 -7.60 -14.46 5.73
N ASP A 254 -8.08 -14.94 6.88
CA ASP A 254 -9.51 -15.18 7.11
C ASP A 254 -10.32 -13.88 7.10
N HIS A 255 -9.80 -12.83 7.74
CA HIS A 255 -10.47 -11.53 7.79
C HIS A 255 -10.41 -10.83 6.43
N ALA A 256 -9.25 -10.83 5.76
CA ALA A 256 -9.10 -10.17 4.47
C ALA A 256 -10.03 -10.79 3.41
N ALA A 257 -10.15 -12.12 3.38
CA ALA A 257 -11.08 -12.81 2.49
C ALA A 257 -12.53 -12.39 2.73
N LYS A 258 -12.98 -12.38 4.00
CA LYS A 258 -14.35 -11.98 4.36
C LYS A 258 -14.65 -10.52 4.01
N ILE A 259 -13.71 -9.62 4.30
CA ILE A 259 -13.84 -8.18 4.01
C ILE A 259 -13.94 -7.95 2.50
N TYR A 260 -13.10 -8.64 1.72
CA TYR A 260 -13.10 -8.56 0.27
C TYR A 260 -14.39 -9.12 -0.35
N GLU A 261 -14.83 -10.31 0.06
CA GLU A 261 -16.07 -10.94 -0.43
C GLU A 261 -17.32 -10.10 -0.10
N ALA A 262 -17.34 -9.47 1.08
CA ALA A 262 -18.44 -8.60 1.49
C ALA A 262 -18.36 -7.20 0.85
N ASN A 263 -17.25 -6.84 0.22
CA ASN A 263 -16.98 -5.49 -0.30
C ASN A 263 -17.20 -4.40 0.76
N THR A 264 -16.64 -4.63 1.95
CA THR A 264 -16.78 -3.77 3.13
C THR A 264 -15.46 -3.09 3.49
N THR A 265 -15.54 -1.98 4.21
CA THR A 265 -14.40 -1.41 4.94
C THR A 265 -14.10 -2.21 6.21
N LEU A 266 -12.95 -1.96 6.84
CA LEU A 266 -12.64 -2.56 8.14
C LEU A 266 -13.64 -2.11 9.23
N GLU A 267 -14.05 -0.85 9.19
CA GLU A 267 -15.07 -0.26 10.06
C GLU A 267 -16.41 -0.98 9.91
N GLU A 268 -16.93 -1.10 8.68
CA GLU A 268 -18.19 -1.80 8.41
C GLU A 268 -18.13 -3.28 8.83
N TYR A 269 -16.97 -3.92 8.64
CA TYR A 269 -16.75 -5.32 9.03
C TYR A 269 -16.79 -5.53 10.55
N LEU A 270 -16.22 -4.58 11.31
CA LEU A 270 -16.15 -4.62 12.77
C LEU A 270 -17.34 -3.97 13.47
N GLY A 271 -18.18 -3.23 12.73
CA GLY A 271 -19.31 -2.49 13.27
C GLY A 271 -18.91 -1.30 14.14
N ILE A 272 -17.81 -0.61 13.79
CA ILE A 272 -17.27 0.55 14.52
C ILE A 272 -17.34 1.85 13.73
#